data_AF-A0A7K4D0C7-F1
#
_entry.id   AF-A0A7K4D0C7-F1
#
_cell.length_a   1.000
_cell.length_b   1.000
_cell.length_c   1.000
_cell.angle_alpha   90.00
_cell.angle_beta   90.00
_cell.angle_gamma   90.00
#
_symmetry.space_group_name_H-M   'P 1'
#
loop_
_entity.id
_entity.type
_entity.pdbx_description
1 polymer ?
#
loop_
_entity_poly.entity_id
_entity_poly.type
_entity_poly.pdbx_seq_one_letter_code
_entity_poly.pdbx_strand_id
1 'polypeptide(L)'
;MSEEIKAFKALARASPEELKSKDVQAMQKQILALVTDLGEKGKQKLDVLAEFLVKLHAADKDVFFTTIAPLLDFVRNNPKVDIFSPMLAHKGFTTKDLSLLFKQAFNSGVLSIFDLEIFLPKTASKTRQALLLGRLLKDSSEGAMQDTVCDQLAKLVLPADMPSLADPAALATNMGFLDRMMQDIGLLGLLHKYKYPVAPVINRIGELQGAQVAMFVLLMLAQAFIDDNGIQAILRDMDNEMFSNMFQNARNMMGDMMKGMPGAPGFPGMAGEKPGPRGGVGGIPGMPLQRLPGSSLLARILAKLMGFFGRFRRP
;
A
#
# COMPACT_ATOMS: atom_id res chain seq x y z
N MET A 1 27.96 -26.27 11.60
CA MET A 1 26.86 -25.52 12.25
C MET A 1 27.46 -24.81 13.45
N SER A 2 27.29 -23.49 13.61
CA SER A 2 27.89 -22.78 14.76
C SER A 2 27.28 -23.29 16.08
N GLU A 3 28.05 -23.29 17.16
CA GLU A 3 27.59 -23.75 18.48
C GLU A 3 26.38 -22.94 18.97
N GLU A 4 26.34 -21.65 18.64
CA GLU A 4 25.22 -20.73 18.91
C GLU A 4 23.89 -21.23 18.29
N ILE A 5 23.91 -21.65 17.01
CA ILE A 5 22.71 -22.15 16.34
C ILE A 5 22.27 -23.47 16.96
N LYS A 6 23.20 -24.35 17.37
CA LYS A 6 22.86 -25.60 18.05
C LYS A 6 22.21 -25.35 19.41
N ALA A 7 22.81 -24.46 20.21
CA ALA A 7 22.29 -24.06 21.52
C ALA A 7 20.90 -23.41 21.39
N PHE A 8 20.73 -22.50 20.44
CA PHE A 8 19.45 -21.83 20.21
C PHE A 8 18.38 -22.78 19.65
N LYS A 9 18.75 -23.75 18.82
CA LYS A 9 17.81 -24.80 18.37
C LYS A 9 17.30 -25.67 19.52
N ALA A 10 18.09 -25.89 20.56
CA ALA A 10 17.61 -26.59 21.76
C ALA A 10 16.55 -25.74 22.48
N LEU A 11 16.78 -24.41 22.59
CA LEU A 11 15.79 -23.48 23.11
C LEU A 11 14.50 -23.47 22.26
N ALA A 12 14.62 -23.42 20.93
CA ALA A 12 13.47 -23.46 20.02
C ALA A 12 12.66 -24.76 20.12
N ARG A 13 13.27 -25.86 20.53
CA ARG A 13 12.61 -27.17 20.73
C ARG A 13 11.86 -27.27 22.05
N ALA A 14 12.16 -26.43 23.05
CA ALA A 14 11.52 -26.48 24.37
C ALA A 14 9.99 -26.38 24.29
N SER A 15 9.25 -27.11 25.13
CA SER A 15 7.79 -27.07 25.15
C SER A 15 7.25 -25.68 25.57
N PRO A 16 6.00 -25.33 25.26
CA PRO A 16 5.39 -24.08 25.73
C PRO A 16 5.48 -23.88 27.25
N GLU A 17 5.32 -24.94 28.04
CA GLU A 17 5.44 -24.95 29.49
C GLU A 17 6.88 -24.70 29.94
N GLU A 18 7.84 -25.34 29.28
CA GLU A 18 9.27 -25.12 29.53
C GLU A 18 9.67 -23.67 29.22
N LEU A 19 9.14 -23.09 28.14
CA LEU A 19 9.39 -21.69 27.77
C LEU A 19 8.89 -20.69 28.82
N LYS A 20 7.75 -20.97 29.46
CA LYS A 20 7.20 -20.12 30.54
C LYS A 20 8.05 -20.14 31.81
N SER A 21 8.66 -21.29 32.10
CA SER A 21 9.50 -21.49 33.29
C SER A 21 10.95 -21.05 33.10
N LYS A 22 11.36 -20.74 31.86
CA LYS A 22 12.73 -20.34 31.55
C LYS A 22 12.99 -18.90 31.96
N ASP A 23 14.24 -18.66 32.37
CA ASP A 23 14.73 -17.32 32.69
C ASP A 23 14.70 -16.41 31.44
N VAL A 24 13.94 -15.33 31.54
CA VAL A 24 13.77 -14.31 30.49
C VAL A 24 15.11 -13.65 30.16
N GLN A 25 15.96 -13.39 31.15
CA GLN A 25 17.27 -12.75 30.91
C GLN A 25 18.20 -13.67 30.11
N ALA A 26 18.23 -14.96 30.44
CA ALA A 26 18.95 -15.96 29.65
C ALA A 26 18.44 -16.04 28.20
N MET A 27 17.11 -16.00 27.99
CA MET A 27 16.53 -15.99 26.64
C MET A 27 16.93 -14.73 25.85
N GLN A 28 16.80 -13.55 26.45
CA GLN A 28 17.22 -12.27 25.85
C GLN A 28 18.70 -12.30 25.43
N LYS A 29 19.58 -12.80 26.31
CA LYS A 29 21.01 -12.93 26.01
C LYS A 29 21.28 -13.85 24.82
N GLN A 30 20.57 -14.98 24.72
CA GLN A 30 20.70 -15.91 23.60
C GLN A 30 20.17 -15.31 22.29
N ILE A 31 19.08 -14.55 22.33
CA ILE A 31 18.55 -13.83 21.15
C ILE A 31 19.56 -12.80 20.66
N LEU A 32 20.08 -11.95 21.55
CA LEU A 32 21.05 -10.92 21.19
C LEU A 32 22.35 -11.51 20.65
N ALA A 33 22.85 -12.59 21.25
CA ALA A 33 24.04 -13.30 20.77
C ALA A 33 23.83 -13.82 19.33
N LEU A 34 22.61 -14.27 19.00
CA LEU A 34 22.28 -14.78 17.68
C LEU A 34 22.25 -13.67 16.61
N VAL A 35 21.84 -12.44 16.96
CA VAL A 35 21.69 -11.33 15.99
C VAL A 35 22.89 -10.39 15.91
N THR A 36 23.79 -10.40 16.90
CA THR A 36 24.98 -9.52 16.93
C THR A 36 25.99 -9.88 15.84
N ASP A 37 26.14 -11.16 15.50
CA ASP A 37 27.03 -11.62 14.42
C ASP A 37 26.25 -12.46 13.40
N LEU A 38 25.56 -11.78 12.48
CA LEU A 38 24.82 -12.47 11.42
C LEU A 38 25.76 -13.13 10.40
N GLY A 39 26.88 -12.48 10.03
CA GLY A 39 27.89 -13.02 9.10
C GLY A 39 27.32 -13.70 7.85
N GLU A 40 28.01 -14.73 7.34
CA GLU A 40 27.55 -15.53 6.19
C GLU A 40 26.32 -16.41 6.48
N LYS A 41 26.01 -16.66 7.77
CA LYS A 41 24.89 -17.52 8.20
C LYS A 41 23.66 -16.73 8.66
N GLY A 42 23.60 -15.44 8.33
CA GLY A 42 22.59 -14.52 8.87
C GLY A 42 21.16 -14.98 8.61
N LYS A 43 20.87 -15.44 7.39
CA LYS A 43 19.55 -15.99 7.05
C LYS A 43 19.15 -17.16 7.94
N GLN A 44 20.03 -18.14 8.13
CA GLN A 44 19.75 -19.30 8.98
C GLN A 44 19.54 -18.90 10.44
N LYS A 45 20.33 -17.93 10.95
CA LYS A 45 20.19 -17.40 12.31
C LYS A 45 18.82 -16.72 12.49
N LEU A 46 18.40 -15.89 11.53
CA LEU A 46 17.09 -15.22 11.55
C LEU A 46 15.92 -16.20 11.41
N ASP A 47 16.03 -17.22 10.56
CA ASP A 47 14.98 -18.23 10.38
C ASP A 47 14.71 -19.00 11.69
N VAL A 48 15.77 -19.44 12.39
CA VAL A 48 15.65 -20.14 13.67
C VAL A 48 15.13 -19.21 14.76
N LEU A 49 15.58 -17.95 14.77
CA LEU A 49 15.06 -16.94 15.71
C LEU A 49 13.56 -16.71 15.49
N ALA A 50 13.13 -16.59 14.24
CA ALA A 50 11.72 -16.38 13.90
C ALA A 50 10.84 -17.56 14.32
N GLU A 51 11.28 -18.80 14.10
CA GLU A 51 10.59 -20.00 14.58
C GLU A 51 10.39 -19.96 16.10
N PHE A 52 11.46 -19.64 16.84
CA PHE A 52 11.39 -19.48 18.29
C PHE A 52 10.43 -18.36 18.71
N LEU A 53 10.53 -17.17 18.10
CA LEU A 53 9.68 -16.02 18.44
C LEU A 53 8.20 -16.29 18.17
N VAL A 54 7.87 -16.94 17.04
CA VAL A 54 6.49 -17.34 16.72
C VAL A 54 5.96 -18.34 17.76
N LYS A 55 6.78 -19.32 18.14
CA LYS A 55 6.43 -20.29 19.17
C LYS A 55 6.24 -19.64 20.54
N LEU A 56 7.13 -18.74 20.93
CA LEU A 56 7.05 -18.01 22.20
C LEU A 56 5.79 -17.15 22.24
N HIS A 57 5.50 -16.40 21.17
CA HIS A 57 4.27 -15.62 21.04
C HIS A 57 2.99 -16.49 21.15
N ALA A 58 3.03 -17.70 20.60
CA ALA A 58 1.91 -18.65 20.70
C ALA A 58 1.77 -19.26 22.11
N ALA A 59 2.88 -19.43 22.84
CA ALA A 59 2.89 -20.00 24.18
C ALA A 59 2.44 -18.99 25.26
N ASP A 60 2.98 -17.76 25.20
CA ASP A 60 2.74 -16.71 26.18
C ASP A 60 3.10 -15.32 25.62
N LYS A 61 2.11 -14.43 25.54
CA LYS A 61 2.30 -13.09 24.97
C LYS A 61 3.08 -12.17 25.91
N ASP A 62 2.92 -12.31 27.21
CA ASP A 62 3.56 -11.42 28.18
C ASP A 62 5.05 -11.77 28.30
N VAL A 63 5.36 -13.06 28.34
CA VAL A 63 6.76 -13.54 28.25
C VAL A 63 7.37 -13.16 26.90
N PHE A 64 6.61 -13.21 25.81
CA PHE A 64 7.09 -12.79 24.50
C PHE A 64 7.53 -11.32 24.48
N PHE A 65 6.70 -10.37 24.94
CA PHE A 65 7.04 -8.94 24.88
C PHE A 65 8.23 -8.59 25.77
N THR A 66 8.29 -9.17 26.96
CA THR A 66 9.45 -8.99 27.86
C THR A 66 10.72 -9.57 27.23
N THR A 67 10.62 -10.71 26.54
CA THR A 67 11.77 -11.36 25.89
C THR A 67 12.26 -10.64 24.63
N ILE A 68 11.36 -10.06 23.82
CA ILE A 68 11.73 -9.44 22.53
C ILE A 68 12.20 -7.99 22.67
N ALA A 69 11.94 -7.29 23.78
CA ALA A 69 12.26 -5.87 23.91
C ALA A 69 13.73 -5.51 23.55
N PRO A 70 14.76 -6.22 24.05
CA PRO A 70 16.15 -5.91 23.67
C PRO A 70 16.45 -6.14 22.19
N LEU A 71 15.75 -7.09 21.54
CA LEU A 71 15.87 -7.32 20.10
C LEU A 71 15.29 -6.14 19.31
N LEU A 72 14.19 -5.54 19.78
CA LEU A 72 13.59 -4.37 19.12
C LEU A 72 14.54 -3.17 19.17
N ASP A 73 15.19 -2.93 20.31
CA ASP A 73 16.22 -1.89 20.44
C ASP A 73 17.44 -2.17 19.54
N PHE A 74 17.86 -3.44 19.45
CA PHE A 74 18.93 -3.82 18.53
C PHE A 74 18.56 -3.55 17.06
N VAL A 75 17.35 -3.93 16.63
CA VAL A 75 16.85 -3.71 15.26
C VAL A 75 16.68 -2.22 14.96
N ARG A 76 16.25 -1.41 15.93
CA ARG A 76 16.20 0.06 15.79
C ARG A 76 17.56 0.64 15.41
N ASN A 77 18.62 0.16 16.05
CA ASN A 77 20.00 0.57 15.77
C ASN A 77 20.63 -0.14 14.55
N ASN A 78 20.00 -1.20 14.04
CA ASN A 78 20.47 -2.01 12.93
C ASN A 78 19.33 -2.24 11.91
N PRO A 79 18.86 -1.21 11.21
CA PRO A 79 17.65 -1.26 10.38
C PRO A 79 17.75 -2.21 9.17
N LYS A 80 18.91 -2.81 8.92
CA LYS A 80 19.11 -3.86 7.91
C LYS A 80 18.62 -5.23 8.38
N VAL A 81 18.42 -5.43 9.68
CA VAL A 81 17.97 -6.70 10.26
C VAL A 81 16.46 -6.80 10.13
N ASP A 82 16.00 -7.75 9.32
CA ASP A 82 14.58 -8.00 9.06
C ASP A 82 14.14 -9.31 9.72
N ILE A 83 13.62 -9.23 10.95
CA ILE A 83 13.12 -10.39 11.69
C ILE A 83 11.64 -10.69 11.40
N PHE A 84 10.86 -9.67 11.03
CA PHE A 84 9.42 -9.82 10.86
C PHE A 84 9.05 -10.48 9.53
N SER A 85 9.88 -10.37 8.48
CA SER A 85 9.65 -11.13 7.25
C SER A 85 9.81 -12.64 7.43
N PRO A 86 10.89 -13.16 8.05
CA PRO A 86 10.98 -14.57 8.43
C PRO A 86 9.81 -15.03 9.32
N MET A 87 9.38 -14.21 10.29
CA MET A 87 8.21 -14.55 11.11
C MET A 87 6.94 -14.69 10.27
N LEU A 88 6.68 -13.78 9.32
CA LEU A 88 5.56 -13.89 8.38
C LEU A 88 5.69 -15.04 7.39
N ALA A 89 6.89 -15.55 7.14
CA ALA A 89 7.09 -16.74 6.33
C ALA A 89 6.76 -18.03 7.10
N HIS A 90 6.76 -17.99 8.43
CA HIS A 90 6.48 -19.14 9.28
C HIS A 90 5.01 -19.57 9.21
N LYS A 91 4.76 -20.88 9.08
CA LYS A 91 3.41 -21.43 9.07
C LYS A 91 2.73 -21.18 10.43
N GLY A 92 1.52 -20.65 10.42
CA GLY A 92 0.76 -20.35 11.64
C GLY A 92 0.98 -18.95 12.22
N PHE A 93 1.82 -18.12 11.60
CA PHE A 93 1.94 -16.70 11.92
C PHE A 93 1.46 -15.85 10.75
N THR A 94 0.54 -14.92 11.00
CA THR A 94 -0.14 -14.16 9.95
C THR A 94 0.08 -12.65 10.09
N THR A 95 -0.28 -11.89 9.05
CA THR A 95 -0.31 -10.42 9.12
C THR A 95 -1.26 -9.92 10.21
N LYS A 96 -2.26 -10.72 10.62
CA LYS A 96 -3.14 -10.39 11.75
C LYS A 96 -2.35 -10.43 13.05
N ASP A 97 -1.59 -11.49 13.28
CA ASP A 97 -0.79 -11.67 14.49
C ASP A 97 0.28 -10.58 14.59
N LEU A 98 0.98 -10.30 13.50
CA LEU A 98 1.96 -9.21 13.46
C LEU A 98 1.33 -7.84 13.69
N SER A 99 0.13 -7.57 13.14
CA SER A 99 -0.57 -6.30 13.38
C SER A 99 -0.97 -6.11 14.85
N LEU A 100 -1.34 -7.20 15.53
CA LEU A 100 -1.65 -7.17 16.95
C LEU A 100 -0.39 -6.93 17.78
N LEU A 101 0.72 -7.58 17.40
CA LEU A 101 2.01 -7.39 18.03
C LEU A 101 2.46 -5.92 17.96
N PHE A 102 2.43 -5.32 16.77
CA PHE A 102 2.80 -3.90 16.61
C PHE A 102 1.90 -2.98 17.43
N LYS A 103 0.58 -3.21 17.43
CA LYS A 103 -0.34 -2.42 18.27
C LYS A 103 -0.03 -2.52 19.75
N GLN A 104 0.20 -3.73 20.25
CA GLN A 104 0.57 -3.93 21.66
C GLN A 104 1.88 -3.22 21.98
N ALA A 105 2.88 -3.31 21.11
CA ALA A 105 4.17 -2.65 21.30
C ALA A 105 4.10 -1.12 21.25
N PHE A 106 3.23 -0.55 20.39
CA PHE A 106 2.95 0.89 20.36
C PHE A 106 2.23 1.34 21.63
N ASN A 107 1.19 0.60 22.05
CA ASN A 107 0.39 0.92 23.23
C ASN A 107 1.21 0.82 24.53
N SER A 108 2.18 -0.09 24.59
CA SER A 108 3.07 -0.24 25.74
C SER A 108 4.30 0.68 25.70
N GLY A 109 4.45 1.51 24.66
CA GLY A 109 5.60 2.41 24.47
C GLY A 109 6.92 1.71 24.16
N VAL A 110 6.90 0.41 23.87
CA VAL A 110 8.10 -0.37 23.49
C VAL A 110 8.58 0.04 22.10
N LEU A 111 7.63 0.31 21.20
CA LEU A 111 7.90 0.87 19.88
C LEU A 111 7.31 2.28 19.77
N SER A 112 8.07 3.19 19.18
CA SER A 112 7.52 4.45 18.68
C SER A 112 6.79 4.18 17.37
N ILE A 113 5.65 4.86 17.17
CA ILE A 113 4.93 4.82 15.89
C ILE A 113 5.84 5.22 14.72
N PHE A 114 6.73 6.19 14.95
CA PHE A 114 7.66 6.70 13.94
C PHE A 114 8.74 5.68 13.55
N ASP A 115 8.94 4.64 14.36
CA ASP A 115 9.86 3.56 14.02
C ASP A 115 9.22 2.50 13.11
N LEU A 116 7.93 2.61 12.76
CA LEU A 116 7.20 1.58 12.01
C LEU A 116 7.95 1.16 10.74
N GLU A 117 8.52 2.10 9.99
CA GLU A 117 9.30 1.83 8.76
C GLU A 117 10.52 0.93 9.00
N ILE A 118 11.16 1.04 10.17
CA ILE A 118 12.30 0.20 10.54
C ILE A 118 11.87 -1.25 10.66
N PHE A 119 10.70 -1.48 11.26
CA PHE A 119 10.18 -2.79 11.61
C PHE A 119 9.27 -3.41 10.54
N LEU A 120 8.97 -2.71 9.45
CA LEU A 120 8.21 -3.30 8.36
C LEU A 120 8.93 -4.53 7.79
N PRO A 121 8.20 -5.60 7.42
CA PRO A 121 8.79 -6.83 6.90
C PRO A 121 9.26 -6.60 5.45
N LYS A 122 10.50 -6.11 5.31
CA LYS A 122 11.07 -5.56 4.06
C LYS A 122 11.21 -6.60 2.96
N THR A 123 11.52 -7.83 3.31
CA THR A 123 11.67 -8.95 2.37
C THR A 123 10.37 -9.73 2.14
N ALA A 124 9.28 -9.43 2.86
CA ALA A 124 7.96 -9.97 2.57
C ALA A 124 7.36 -9.33 1.31
N SER A 125 6.48 -10.05 0.61
CA SER A 125 5.76 -9.53 -0.56
C SER A 125 5.01 -8.24 -0.24
N LYS A 126 4.95 -7.28 -1.19
CA LYS A 126 4.16 -6.03 -1.06
C LYS A 126 2.72 -6.30 -0.61
N THR A 127 2.09 -7.38 -1.09
CA THR A 127 0.75 -7.80 -0.64
C THR A 127 0.66 -8.01 0.87
N ARG A 128 1.63 -8.71 1.47
CA ARG A 128 1.67 -8.93 2.92
C ARG A 128 1.93 -7.63 3.69
N GLN A 129 2.82 -6.78 3.18
CA GLN A 129 3.08 -5.46 3.76
C GLN A 129 1.83 -4.57 3.72
N ALA A 130 1.13 -4.51 2.58
CA ALA A 130 -0.12 -3.79 2.43
C ALA A 130 -1.19 -4.31 3.40
N LEU A 131 -1.39 -5.62 3.48
CA LEU A 131 -2.37 -6.23 4.40
C LEU A 131 -2.03 -5.98 5.88
N LEU A 132 -0.74 -5.96 6.24
CA LEU A 132 -0.30 -5.57 7.59
C LEU A 132 -0.65 -4.12 7.88
N LEU A 133 -0.24 -3.20 7.00
CA LEU A 133 -0.49 -1.77 7.15
C LEU A 133 -1.99 -1.44 7.14
N GLY A 134 -2.78 -2.03 6.24
CA GLY A 134 -4.23 -1.85 6.20
C GLY A 134 -4.94 -2.32 7.47
N ARG A 135 -4.42 -3.37 8.13
CA ARG A 135 -4.91 -3.79 9.46
C ARG A 135 -4.54 -2.83 10.57
N LEU A 136 -3.34 -2.23 10.52
CA LEU A 136 -2.97 -1.19 11.47
C LEU A 136 -3.90 0.01 11.29
N LEU A 137 -4.06 0.47 10.05
CA LEU A 137 -4.90 1.61 9.68
C LEU A 137 -6.35 1.45 10.10
N LYS A 138 -6.94 0.26 9.92
CA LYS A 138 -8.34 0.00 10.28
C LYS A 138 -8.67 0.27 11.75
N ASP A 139 -7.71 0.05 12.63
CA ASP A 139 -7.92 0.21 14.06
C ASP A 139 -7.34 1.56 14.56
N SER A 140 -6.97 2.46 13.64
CA SER A 140 -6.50 3.81 13.91
C SER A 140 -7.57 4.81 13.48
N SER A 141 -8.18 5.50 14.44
CA SER A 141 -9.29 6.41 14.15
C SER A 141 -8.83 7.77 13.63
N GLU A 142 -7.65 8.28 14.04
CA GLU A 142 -7.03 9.54 13.58
C GLU A 142 -5.64 9.73 14.24
N GLY A 143 -4.78 10.58 13.67
CA GLY A 143 -3.52 11.04 14.28
C GLY A 143 -2.23 10.35 13.80
N ALA A 144 -1.12 10.51 14.52
CA ALA A 144 0.23 10.12 14.07
C ALA A 144 0.35 8.66 13.59
N MET A 145 -0.47 7.74 14.14
CA MET A 145 -0.54 6.36 13.69
C MET A 145 -1.17 6.21 12.31
N GLN A 146 -2.27 6.91 12.06
CA GLN A 146 -2.90 6.94 10.74
C GLN A 146 -1.94 7.54 9.72
N ASP A 147 -1.33 8.69 10.02
CA ASP A 147 -0.41 9.39 9.11
C ASP A 147 0.78 8.51 8.74
N THR A 148 1.44 7.93 9.75
CA THR A 148 2.60 7.06 9.53
C THR A 148 2.22 5.83 8.70
N VAL A 149 1.10 5.18 9.01
CA VAL A 149 0.66 4.00 8.25
C VAL A 149 0.26 4.38 6.82
N CYS A 150 -0.42 5.51 6.61
CA CYS A 150 -0.76 6.05 5.30
C CYS A 150 0.49 6.42 4.49
N ASP A 151 1.52 7.00 5.12
CA ASP A 151 2.82 7.27 4.50
C ASP A 151 3.46 5.99 3.96
N GLN A 152 3.52 4.95 4.78
CA GLN A 152 4.10 3.68 4.37
C GLN A 152 3.26 3.00 3.27
N LEU A 153 1.93 3.09 3.31
CA LEU A 153 1.06 2.59 2.24
C LEU A 153 1.24 3.39 0.93
N ALA A 154 1.33 4.71 1.01
CA ALA A 154 1.58 5.56 -0.15
C ALA A 154 2.93 5.22 -0.80
N LYS A 155 4.01 5.07 -0.01
CA LYS A 155 5.33 4.61 -0.50
C LYS A 155 5.28 3.22 -1.14
N LEU A 156 4.40 2.34 -0.66
CA LEU A 156 4.28 0.98 -1.19
C LEU A 156 3.55 0.95 -2.55
N VAL A 157 2.57 1.84 -2.72
CA VAL A 157 1.69 1.93 -3.89
C VAL A 157 2.30 2.80 -4.99
N LEU A 158 3.09 3.80 -4.63
CA LEU A 158 3.72 4.70 -5.58
C LEU A 158 5.13 4.21 -5.97
N PRO A 159 5.52 4.30 -7.26
CA PRO A 159 6.89 4.02 -7.68
C PRO A 159 7.88 4.99 -7.01
N ALA A 160 9.02 4.46 -6.55
CA ALA A 160 10.06 5.27 -5.90
C ALA A 160 10.70 6.31 -6.84
N ASP A 161 10.80 6.00 -8.14
CA ASP A 161 11.40 6.86 -9.16
C ASP A 161 10.33 7.68 -9.92
N MET A 162 9.33 8.18 -9.20
CA MET A 162 8.27 8.95 -9.82
C MET A 162 8.86 10.26 -10.40
N PRO A 163 8.75 10.51 -11.72
CA PRO A 163 9.20 11.78 -12.29
C PRO A 163 8.37 12.91 -11.66
N SER A 164 8.99 14.05 -11.34
CA SER A 164 8.28 15.21 -10.79
C SER A 164 7.08 15.58 -11.69
N LEU A 165 5.88 15.49 -11.14
CA LEU A 165 4.61 15.54 -11.88
C LEU A 165 4.05 16.95 -12.03
N ALA A 166 4.93 17.89 -12.42
CA ALA A 166 4.51 19.22 -12.87
C ALA A 166 3.85 19.18 -14.26
N ASP A 167 4.14 18.15 -15.08
CA ASP A 167 3.53 17.95 -16.40
C ASP A 167 2.67 16.66 -16.45
N PRO A 168 1.34 16.80 -16.45
CA PRO A 168 0.43 15.66 -16.50
C PRO A 168 0.42 14.90 -17.85
N ALA A 169 0.91 15.49 -18.94
CA ALA A 169 1.07 14.78 -20.21
C ALA A 169 2.18 13.72 -20.14
N ALA A 170 3.16 13.89 -19.25
CA ALA A 170 4.20 12.91 -18.99
C ALA A 170 3.67 11.65 -18.29
N LEU A 171 2.63 11.76 -17.44
CA LEU A 171 1.95 10.60 -16.81
C LEU A 171 1.35 9.66 -17.85
N ALA A 172 0.70 10.26 -18.82
CA ALA A 172 -0.06 9.61 -19.87
C ALA A 172 0.81 8.91 -20.92
N THR A 173 2.04 9.39 -21.10
CA THR A 173 2.97 8.93 -22.15
C THR A 173 4.05 7.99 -21.62
N ASN A 174 4.25 7.94 -20.30
CA ASN A 174 5.19 7.00 -19.67
C ASN A 174 4.52 5.64 -19.39
N MET A 175 4.47 4.78 -20.42
CA MET A 175 3.85 3.46 -20.32
C MET A 175 4.47 2.56 -19.24
N GLY A 176 5.78 2.63 -19.01
CA GLY A 176 6.45 1.88 -17.95
C GLY A 176 6.13 2.36 -16.53
N PHE A 177 5.73 3.62 -16.39
CA PHE A 177 5.14 4.14 -15.15
C PHE A 177 3.70 3.64 -14.97
N LEU A 178 2.88 3.69 -16.03
CA LEU A 178 1.49 3.21 -15.99
C LEU A 178 1.38 1.73 -15.65
N ASP A 179 2.25 0.89 -16.22
CA ASP A 179 2.27 -0.55 -15.94
C ASP A 179 2.66 -0.86 -14.48
N ARG A 180 3.66 -0.14 -13.94
CA ARG A 180 4.06 -0.28 -12.52
C ARG A 180 2.97 0.21 -11.57
N MET A 181 2.37 1.35 -11.88
CA MET A 181 1.21 1.87 -11.15
C MET A 181 0.03 0.89 -11.17
N MET A 182 -0.25 0.24 -12.30
CA MET A 182 -1.35 -0.75 -12.39
C MET A 182 -1.12 -1.94 -11.47
N GLN A 183 0.12 -2.43 -11.38
CA GLN A 183 0.48 -3.53 -10.49
C GLN A 183 0.35 -3.14 -9.02
N ASP A 184 0.84 -1.96 -8.65
CA ASP A 184 0.88 -1.51 -7.26
C ASP A 184 -0.46 -0.93 -6.76
N ILE A 185 -1.29 -0.35 -7.63
CA ILE A 185 -2.67 0.08 -7.29
C ILE A 185 -3.59 -1.10 -6.99
N GLY A 186 -3.27 -2.29 -7.52
CA GLY A 186 -3.94 -3.53 -7.11
C GLY A 186 -3.86 -3.77 -5.60
N LEU A 187 -2.86 -3.22 -4.90
CA LEU A 187 -2.78 -3.27 -3.44
C LEU A 187 -3.92 -2.47 -2.78
N LEU A 188 -4.25 -1.27 -3.27
CA LEU A 188 -5.38 -0.49 -2.76
C LEU A 188 -6.73 -1.18 -3.06
N GLY A 189 -6.87 -1.78 -4.24
CA GLY A 189 -8.02 -2.62 -4.57
C GLY A 189 -8.17 -3.82 -3.62
N LEU A 190 -7.06 -4.45 -3.26
CA LEU A 190 -7.02 -5.52 -2.26
C LEU A 190 -7.45 -5.00 -0.88
N LEU A 191 -6.96 -3.84 -0.44
CA LEU A 191 -7.34 -3.24 0.83
C LEU A 191 -8.85 -2.99 0.89
N HIS A 192 -9.41 -2.40 -0.16
CA HIS A 192 -10.86 -2.20 -0.28
C HIS A 192 -11.63 -3.52 -0.20
N LYS A 193 -11.20 -4.57 -0.93
CA LYS A 193 -11.82 -5.91 -0.89
C LYS A 193 -11.86 -6.49 0.53
N TYR A 194 -10.86 -6.23 1.35
CA TYR A 194 -10.81 -6.66 2.75
C TYR A 194 -11.44 -5.66 3.74
N LYS A 195 -12.10 -4.60 3.24
CA LYS A 195 -12.75 -3.55 4.04
C LYS A 195 -11.77 -2.81 4.95
N TYR A 196 -10.56 -2.56 4.46
CA TYR A 196 -9.62 -1.64 5.11
C TYR A 196 -9.80 -0.22 4.54
N PRO A 197 -9.51 0.84 5.33
CA PRO A 197 -9.63 2.22 4.85
C PRO A 197 -8.70 2.47 3.66
N VAL A 198 -9.24 3.09 2.60
CA VAL A 198 -8.48 3.46 1.39
C VAL A 198 -8.46 4.97 1.16
N ALA A 199 -9.55 5.67 1.49
CA ALA A 199 -9.65 7.14 1.41
C ALA A 199 -8.47 7.89 2.07
N PRO A 200 -8.08 7.60 3.33
CA PRO A 200 -6.96 8.31 3.96
C PRO A 200 -5.61 8.06 3.25
N VAL A 201 -5.45 6.90 2.60
CA VAL A 201 -4.24 6.62 1.81
C VAL A 201 -4.21 7.46 0.53
N ILE A 202 -5.36 7.62 -0.13
CA ILE A 202 -5.48 8.46 -1.34
C ILE A 202 -5.27 9.94 -0.99
N ASN A 203 -5.84 10.42 0.11
CA ASN A 203 -5.59 11.79 0.60
C ASN A 203 -4.10 12.00 0.84
N ARG A 204 -3.44 11.04 1.50
CA ARG A 204 -2.01 11.13 1.77
C ARG A 204 -1.15 11.13 0.50
N ILE A 205 -1.53 10.36 -0.52
CA ILE A 205 -0.91 10.45 -1.85
C ILE A 205 -1.04 11.87 -2.42
N GLY A 206 -2.21 12.50 -2.26
CA GLY A 206 -2.47 13.86 -2.70
C GLY A 206 -1.61 14.90 -2.00
N GLU A 207 -1.40 14.74 -0.69
CA GLU A 207 -0.51 15.60 0.11
C GLU A 207 0.97 15.45 -0.29
N LEU A 208 1.41 14.21 -0.53
CA LEU A 208 2.82 13.92 -0.83
C LEU A 208 3.22 14.22 -2.28
N GLN A 209 2.32 13.99 -3.24
CA GLN A 209 2.62 14.01 -4.68
C GLN A 209 1.75 14.97 -5.48
N GLY A 210 0.75 15.60 -4.85
CA GLY A 210 -0.19 16.50 -5.49
C GLY A 210 -1.53 15.83 -5.84
N ALA A 211 -2.57 16.65 -5.84
CA ALA A 211 -3.96 16.22 -6.04
C ALA A 211 -4.19 15.55 -7.41
N GLN A 212 -3.42 15.91 -8.44
CA GLN A 212 -3.48 15.26 -9.76
C GLN A 212 -3.14 13.77 -9.70
N VAL A 213 -2.19 13.37 -8.84
CA VAL A 213 -1.73 11.98 -8.68
C VAL A 213 -2.75 11.16 -7.93
N ALA A 214 -3.28 11.72 -6.83
CA ALA A 214 -4.37 11.10 -6.08
C ALA A 214 -5.60 10.85 -6.97
N MET A 215 -5.91 11.80 -7.87
CA MET A 215 -7.05 11.64 -8.78
C MET A 215 -6.78 10.53 -9.80
N PHE A 216 -5.57 10.49 -10.34
CA PHE A 216 -5.16 9.42 -11.25
C PHE A 216 -5.27 8.03 -10.61
N VAL A 217 -4.83 7.88 -9.35
CA VAL A 217 -4.96 6.64 -8.57
C VAL A 217 -6.43 6.25 -8.38
N LEU A 218 -7.28 7.19 -7.98
CA LEU A 218 -8.71 6.95 -7.78
C LEU A 218 -9.40 6.45 -9.06
N LEU A 219 -9.05 7.03 -10.20
CA LEU A 219 -9.60 6.63 -11.51
C LEU A 219 -9.16 5.23 -11.91
N MET A 220 -7.89 4.89 -11.67
CA MET A 220 -7.40 3.54 -11.93
C MET A 220 -8.10 2.50 -11.07
N LEU A 221 -8.34 2.82 -9.79
CA LEU A 221 -9.12 1.96 -8.89
C LEU A 221 -10.53 1.72 -9.42
N ALA A 222 -11.22 2.77 -9.84
CA ALA A 222 -12.55 2.71 -10.42
C ALA A 222 -12.61 1.88 -11.72
N GLN A 223 -11.50 1.78 -12.45
CA GLN A 223 -11.46 1.05 -13.72
C GLN A 223 -11.21 -0.44 -13.55
N ALA A 224 -10.35 -0.83 -12.61
CA ALA A 224 -9.78 -2.17 -12.58
C ALA A 224 -10.15 -2.98 -11.34
N PHE A 225 -10.54 -2.33 -10.23
CA PHE A 225 -10.57 -3.01 -8.93
C PHE A 225 -11.84 -2.77 -8.11
N ILE A 226 -12.53 -1.64 -8.32
CA ILE A 226 -13.64 -1.20 -7.47
C ILE A 226 -14.82 -0.76 -8.36
N ASP A 227 -16.03 -1.16 -7.99
CA ASP A 227 -17.26 -0.76 -8.68
C ASP A 227 -17.70 0.67 -8.30
N ASP A 228 -18.74 1.17 -8.96
CA ASP A 228 -19.22 2.54 -8.76
C ASP A 228 -19.66 2.80 -7.30
N ASN A 229 -20.23 1.80 -6.62
CA ASN A 229 -20.65 1.91 -5.22
C ASN A 229 -19.45 2.01 -4.28
N GLY A 230 -18.40 1.21 -4.49
CA GLY A 230 -17.18 1.27 -3.70
C GLY A 230 -16.43 2.59 -3.88
N ILE A 231 -16.40 3.14 -5.11
CA ILE A 231 -15.80 4.46 -5.34
C ILE A 231 -16.59 5.57 -4.65
N GLN A 232 -17.92 5.51 -4.67
CA GLN A 232 -18.72 6.47 -3.91
C GLN A 232 -18.48 6.38 -2.40
N ALA A 233 -18.28 5.18 -1.85
CA ALA A 233 -17.92 5.01 -0.45
C ALA A 233 -16.55 5.65 -0.14
N ILE A 234 -15.53 5.39 -0.96
CA ILE A 234 -14.21 6.01 -0.81
C ILE A 234 -14.31 7.54 -0.86
N LEU A 235 -15.07 8.09 -1.81
CA LEU A 235 -15.23 9.54 -1.96
C LEU A 235 -15.95 10.20 -0.78
N ARG A 236 -16.91 9.52 -0.14
CA ARG A 236 -17.60 10.04 1.05
C ARG A 236 -16.66 10.14 2.26
N ASP A 237 -15.65 9.29 2.30
CA ASP A 237 -14.67 9.23 3.39
C ASP A 237 -13.43 10.10 3.11
N MET A 238 -13.38 10.80 1.97
CA MET A 238 -12.30 11.74 1.63
C MET A 238 -12.57 13.14 2.18
N ASP A 239 -11.49 13.90 2.41
CA ASP A 239 -11.60 15.32 2.75
C ASP A 239 -12.19 16.10 1.57
N ASN A 240 -13.20 16.94 1.85
CA ASN A 240 -13.87 17.77 0.85
C ASN A 240 -12.92 18.75 0.14
N GLU A 241 -11.92 19.30 0.84
CA GLU A 241 -10.95 20.21 0.24
C GLU A 241 -10.03 19.44 -0.71
N MET A 242 -9.53 18.28 -0.26
CA MET A 242 -8.71 17.39 -1.09
C MET A 242 -9.49 16.93 -2.32
N PHE A 243 -10.73 16.47 -2.16
CA PHE A 243 -11.59 16.07 -3.27
C PHE A 243 -11.81 17.21 -4.27
N SER A 244 -12.10 18.42 -3.78
CA SER A 244 -12.30 19.60 -4.63
C SER A 244 -11.05 19.96 -5.41
N ASN A 245 -9.88 19.93 -4.76
CA ASN A 245 -8.58 20.18 -5.39
C ASN A 245 -8.24 19.09 -6.43
N MET A 246 -8.48 17.82 -6.10
CA MET A 246 -8.30 16.69 -7.02
C MET A 246 -9.18 16.85 -8.27
N PHE A 247 -10.45 17.19 -8.08
CA PHE A 247 -11.42 17.37 -9.14
C PHE A 247 -11.10 18.57 -10.04
N GLN A 248 -10.75 19.73 -9.46
CA GLN A 248 -10.37 20.93 -10.21
C GLN A 248 -9.08 20.71 -11.00
N ASN A 249 -8.05 20.13 -10.40
CA ASN A 249 -6.78 19.87 -11.09
C ASN A 249 -6.96 18.89 -12.24
N ALA A 250 -7.72 17.81 -12.05
CA ALA A 250 -8.00 16.87 -13.13
C ALA A 250 -8.90 17.46 -14.23
N ARG A 251 -9.81 18.39 -13.90
CA ARG A 251 -10.58 19.14 -14.90
C ARG A 251 -9.69 20.06 -15.73
N ASN A 252 -8.77 20.79 -15.09
CA ASN A 252 -7.81 21.66 -15.77
C ASN A 252 -6.89 20.84 -16.68
N MET A 253 -6.35 19.74 -16.15
CA MET A 253 -5.55 18.77 -16.90
C MET A 253 -6.26 18.24 -18.14
N MET A 254 -7.53 17.83 -18.01
CA MET A 254 -8.32 17.39 -19.16
C MET A 254 -8.58 18.52 -20.16
N GLY A 255 -8.83 19.73 -19.68
CA GLY A 255 -8.96 20.91 -20.52
C GLY A 255 -7.73 21.15 -21.37
N ASP A 256 -6.54 21.03 -20.79
CA ASP A 256 -5.28 21.28 -21.49
C ASP A 256 -4.87 20.12 -22.40
N MET A 257 -5.10 18.87 -21.99
CA MET A 257 -4.91 17.70 -22.86
C MET A 257 -5.83 17.74 -24.09
N MET A 258 -7.08 18.20 -23.94
CA MET A 258 -8.00 18.33 -25.07
C MET A 258 -7.64 19.49 -25.99
N LYS A 259 -7.09 20.60 -25.48
CA LYS A 259 -6.56 21.68 -26.33
C LYS A 259 -5.32 21.26 -27.13
N GLY A 260 -4.52 20.33 -26.59
CA GLY A 260 -3.29 19.84 -27.22
C GLY A 260 -3.45 18.70 -28.24
N MET A 261 -4.65 18.12 -28.39
CA MET A 261 -4.89 17.05 -29.37
C MET A 261 -5.19 17.62 -30.77
N PRO A 262 -4.43 17.22 -31.82
CA PRO A 262 -4.76 17.61 -33.18
C PRO A 262 -6.13 17.03 -33.56
N GLY A 263 -7.11 17.90 -33.77
CA GLY A 263 -8.48 17.53 -34.15
C GLY A 263 -9.45 17.29 -32.99
N ALA A 264 -9.12 17.64 -31.75
CA ALA A 264 -10.11 17.65 -30.68
C ALA A 264 -11.17 18.74 -30.95
N PRO A 265 -12.48 18.40 -30.99
CA PRO A 265 -13.52 19.41 -31.06
C PRO A 265 -13.42 20.23 -29.77
N GLY A 266 -13.04 21.50 -29.89
CA GLY A 266 -13.11 22.44 -28.78
C GLY A 266 -14.48 22.32 -28.13
N PHE A 267 -14.52 22.18 -26.80
CA PHE A 267 -15.76 22.31 -26.05
C PHE A 267 -16.43 23.62 -26.46
N PRO A 268 -17.65 23.62 -27.03
CA PRO A 268 -18.32 24.85 -27.36
C PRO A 268 -18.71 25.53 -26.05
N GLY A 269 -17.88 26.48 -25.63
CA GLY A 269 -18.40 27.66 -24.95
C GLY A 269 -19.42 28.30 -25.90
N MET A 270 -20.56 28.66 -25.33
CA MET A 270 -21.67 29.41 -25.95
C MET A 270 -21.29 30.18 -27.23
N ALA A 271 -21.58 29.57 -28.38
CA ALA A 271 -21.79 30.28 -29.63
C ALA A 271 -22.96 29.57 -30.30
N GLY A 272 -24.10 30.24 -30.38
CA GLY A 272 -25.35 29.64 -30.80
C GLY A 272 -25.31 29.21 -32.26
N GLU A 273 -25.61 27.95 -32.54
CA GLU A 273 -25.90 27.48 -33.88
C GLU A 273 -27.04 26.44 -33.88
N LYS A 274 -27.86 26.55 -34.94
CA LYS A 274 -29.20 25.98 -35.15
C LYS A 274 -29.19 24.45 -35.40
N PRO A 275 -30.32 23.74 -35.21
CA PRO A 275 -30.38 22.29 -35.39
C PRO A 275 -30.35 21.87 -36.87
N GLY A 276 -29.40 21.01 -37.22
CA GLY A 276 -29.35 20.24 -38.48
C GLY A 276 -29.58 18.73 -38.24
N PRO A 277 -30.04 17.96 -39.24
CA PRO A 277 -30.77 16.72 -39.02
C PRO A 277 -29.87 15.52 -38.68
N ARG A 278 -30.34 14.69 -37.73
CA ARG A 278 -29.80 13.36 -37.43
C ARG A 278 -30.13 12.38 -38.56
N GLY A 279 -29.11 11.86 -39.24
CA GLY A 279 -29.19 10.65 -40.05
C GLY A 279 -28.64 9.45 -39.28
N GLY A 280 -29.43 8.38 -39.13
CA GLY A 280 -29.00 7.11 -38.55
C GLY A 280 -28.72 6.05 -39.62
N VAL A 281 -27.76 5.16 -39.35
CA VAL A 281 -27.55 3.83 -39.97
C VAL A 281 -26.76 3.02 -38.92
N GLY A 282 -27.23 1.90 -38.37
CA GLY A 282 -27.37 0.58 -39.00
C GLY A 282 -26.13 -0.27 -38.67
N GLY A 283 -26.28 -1.32 -37.86
CA GLY A 283 -25.18 -2.20 -37.45
C GLY A 283 -24.92 -3.36 -38.40
N ILE A 284 -23.69 -3.89 -38.44
CA ILE A 284 -23.35 -5.22 -38.96
C ILE A 284 -22.26 -5.86 -38.06
N PRO A 285 -22.40 -7.15 -37.67
CA PRO A 285 -21.43 -7.90 -36.86
C PRO A 285 -20.40 -8.68 -37.71
N GLY A 286 -19.14 -8.75 -37.26
CA GLY A 286 -18.08 -9.60 -37.84
C GLY A 286 -16.70 -8.92 -37.83
N MET A 287 -15.70 -9.57 -37.21
CA MET A 287 -14.28 -9.14 -37.02
C MET A 287 -13.57 -8.63 -38.32
N PRO A 288 -12.42 -7.90 -38.29
CA PRO A 288 -11.39 -7.79 -37.24
C PRO A 288 -10.95 -6.35 -36.87
N LEU A 289 -10.57 -6.15 -35.61
CA LEU A 289 -9.97 -4.91 -35.11
C LEU A 289 -8.50 -4.80 -35.54
N GLN A 290 -8.22 -4.08 -36.63
CA GLN A 290 -6.94 -3.40 -36.79
C GLN A 290 -7.09 -1.94 -37.26
N ARG A 291 -6.73 -1.06 -36.33
CA ARG A 291 -6.02 0.23 -36.46
C ARG A 291 -6.71 1.42 -37.15
N LEU A 292 -7.25 2.30 -36.30
CA LEU A 292 -7.11 3.75 -36.37
C LEU A 292 -6.72 4.27 -34.97
N PRO A 293 -6.05 5.44 -34.82
CA PRO A 293 -5.37 5.89 -33.60
C PRO A 293 -6.39 6.41 -32.56
N GLY A 294 -7.18 5.50 -32.01
CA GLY A 294 -8.13 5.73 -30.92
C GLY A 294 -8.04 4.66 -29.82
N SER A 295 -6.98 3.86 -29.83
CA SER A 295 -6.78 2.72 -28.94
C SER A 295 -5.69 2.93 -27.88
N SER A 296 -5.22 4.17 -27.68
CA SER A 296 -4.27 4.42 -26.61
C SER A 296 -4.97 4.21 -25.26
N LEU A 297 -4.28 3.55 -24.33
CA LEU A 297 -4.70 3.44 -22.94
C LEU A 297 -5.11 4.83 -22.39
N LEU A 298 -4.38 5.86 -22.80
CA LEU A 298 -4.68 7.26 -22.57
C LEU A 298 -6.07 7.70 -23.07
N ALA A 299 -6.46 7.39 -24.31
CA ALA A 299 -7.78 7.73 -24.83
C ALA A 299 -8.91 7.01 -24.07
N ARG A 300 -8.68 5.78 -23.62
CA ARG A 300 -9.63 5.03 -22.77
C ARG A 300 -9.72 5.64 -21.37
N ILE A 301 -8.59 6.03 -20.79
CA ILE A 301 -8.53 6.72 -19.50
C ILE A 301 -9.24 8.08 -19.60
N LEU A 302 -8.98 8.87 -20.65
CA LEU A 302 -9.60 10.18 -20.92
C LEU A 302 -11.12 10.09 -21.19
N ALA A 303 -11.58 9.13 -21.98
CA ALA A 303 -13.00 8.94 -22.24
C ALA A 303 -13.77 8.52 -20.97
N LYS A 304 -13.16 7.69 -20.12
CA LYS A 304 -13.76 7.27 -18.84
C LYS A 304 -13.67 8.34 -17.78
N LEU A 305 -12.58 9.11 -17.75
CA LEU A 305 -12.46 10.37 -17.01
C LEU A 305 -13.67 11.26 -17.34
N MET A 306 -13.90 11.57 -18.61
CA MET A 306 -15.05 12.35 -19.06
C MET A 306 -16.39 11.77 -18.60
N GLY A 307 -16.54 10.44 -18.65
CA GLY A 307 -17.72 9.73 -18.12
C GLY A 307 -17.87 9.82 -16.60
N PHE A 308 -16.78 9.70 -15.84
CA PHE A 308 -16.74 9.82 -14.39
C PHE A 308 -17.08 11.25 -13.96
N PHE A 309 -16.39 12.25 -14.52
CA PHE A 309 -16.66 13.66 -14.29
C PHE A 309 -18.09 14.06 -14.70
N GLY A 310 -18.62 13.50 -15.80
CA GLY A 310 -20.00 13.71 -16.22
C GLY A 310 -21.05 13.19 -15.23
N ARG A 311 -20.72 12.18 -14.42
CA ARG A 311 -21.62 11.61 -13.39
C ARG A 311 -21.69 12.48 -12.12
N PHE A 312 -20.63 13.22 -11.80
CA PHE A 312 -20.62 14.25 -10.75
C PHE A 312 -21.08 15.62 -11.25
N ARG A 313 -21.61 15.68 -12.48
CA ARG A 313 -22.06 16.89 -13.17
C ARG A 313 -23.57 16.84 -13.40
N ARG A 314 -24.36 16.58 -12.36
CA ARG A 314 -25.79 16.90 -12.30
C ARG A 314 -26.11 17.39 -10.89
N PRO A 315 -26.96 18.43 -10.81
CA PRO A 315 -26.59 19.78 -10.38
C PRO A 315 -26.35 19.94 -8.87
#